data_AF-A0A1Q5U8H5-F1
#
_entry.id   AF-A0A1Q5U8H5-F1
#
_cell.length_a   1.000
_cell.length_b   1.000
_cell.length_c   1.000
_cell.angle_alpha   90.00
_cell.angle_beta   90.00
_cell.angle_gamma   90.00
#
_symmetry.space_group_name_H-M   'P 1'
#
loop_
_entity.id
_entity.type
_entity.pdbx_description
1 polymer ?
#
loop_
_entity_poly.entity_id
_entity_poly.type
_entity_poly.pdbx_seq_one_letter_code
_entity_poly.pdbx_strand_id
1 'polypeptide(L)' 'MIIDTITYRDGFRLNGNPATREEILPIYESRKEAALATRVNDEKNKSTLSTENLSSDEDQKACCAIAKK' A
#
# COMPACT_ATOMS: atom_id res chain seq x y z
N MET A 1 8.82 -2.36 15.88
CA MET A 1 9.27 -1.60 14.70
C MET A 1 8.68 -0.21 14.83
N ILE A 2 9.52 0.84 14.92
CA ILE A 2 9.04 2.22 14.89
C ILE A 2 8.82 2.57 13.42
N ILE A 3 7.61 2.95 13.04
CA ILE A 3 7.28 3.36 11.67
C ILE A 3 7.53 4.86 11.57
N ASP A 4 8.43 5.28 10.67
CA ASP A 4 8.68 6.71 10.52
C ASP A 4 7.42 7.45 10.05
N THR A 5 7.09 8.55 10.72
CA THR A 5 5.91 9.35 10.36
C THR A 5 6.34 10.50 9.46
N ILE A 6 5.78 10.55 8.26
CA ILE A 6 6.05 11.61 7.28
C ILE A 6 4.81 12.50 7.15
N THR A 7 4.99 13.81 7.34
CA THR A 7 3.91 14.80 7.22
C THR A 7 4.29 15.88 6.21
N TYR A 8 3.31 16.34 5.42
CA TYR A 8 3.52 17.29 4.31
C TYR A 8 2.75 18.61 4.43
N ARG A 9 1.92 18.78 5.48
CA ARG A 9 0.92 19.86 5.55
C ARG A 9 1.52 21.27 5.71
N ASP A 10 2.75 21.38 6.23
CA ASP A 10 3.47 22.65 6.46
C ASP A 10 4.97 22.51 6.14
N GLY A 11 5.27 21.83 5.04
CA GLY A 11 6.62 21.36 4.72
C GLY A 11 6.85 19.92 5.16
N PHE A 12 8.05 19.44 4.85
CA PHE A 12 8.49 18.07 5.08
C PHE A 12 8.82 17.86 6.55
N ARG A 13 8.16 16.90 7.20
CA ARG A 13 8.52 16.47 8.57
C ARG A 13 8.78 14.98 8.63
N LEU A 14 9.86 14.60 9.30
CA LEU A 14 10.20 13.22 9.63
C LEU A 14 10.13 13.06 11.16
N ASN A 15 9.23 12.19 11.63
CA ASN A 15 9.03 11.93 13.07
C ASN A 15 8.76 13.21 13.89
N GLY A 16 7.97 14.12 13.31
CA GLY A 16 7.59 15.39 13.92
C GLY A 16 8.62 16.52 13.74
N ASN A 17 9.86 16.21 13.35
CA ASN A 17 10.90 17.19 13.12
C ASN A 17 10.88 17.70 11.68
N PRO A 18 11.18 18.99 11.42
CA PRO A 18 11.42 19.48 10.08
C PRO A 18 12.50 18.66 9.38
N ALA A 19 12.26 18.30 8.13
CA ALA A 19 13.16 17.54 7.28
C ALA A 19 13.21 18.20 5.90
N THR A 20 14.28 17.91 5.17
CA THR A 20 14.43 18.30 3.77
C THR A 20 13.77 17.27 2.86
N ARG A 21 13.66 17.62 1.57
CA ARG A 21 13.13 16.68 0.57
C ARG A 21 14.06 15.50 0.39
N GLU A 22 15.36 15.75 0.40
CA GLU A 22 16.44 14.78 0.22
C GLU A 22 16.41 13.71 1.32
N GLU A 23 16.04 14.07 2.54
CA GLU A 23 15.91 13.13 3.67
C GLU A 23 14.64 12.26 3.58
N ILE A 24 13.56 12.79 3.02
CA ILE A 24 12.27 12.07 2.91
C ILE A 24 12.24 11.16 1.68
N LEU A 25 12.87 11.57 0.58
CA LEU A 25 12.74 10.90 -0.72
C LEU A 25 13.09 9.40 -0.65
N PRO A 26 14.17 8.95 0.01
CA PRO A 26 14.48 7.52 0.13
C PRO A 26 13.40 6.73 0.87
N ILE A 27 12.82 7.30 1.93
CA ILE A 27 11.77 6.66 2.73
C ILE A 27 10.48 6.56 1.92
N TYR A 28 10.15 7.62 1.18
CA TYR A 28 9.00 7.64 0.29
C TYR A 28 9.13 6.61 -0.83
N GLU A 29 10.25 6.59 -1.56
CA GLU A 29 10.44 5.64 -2.66
C GLU A 29 10.42 4.19 -2.17
N SER A 30 11.07 3.89 -1.04
CA SER A 30 11.00 2.55 -0.44
C SER A 30 9.57 2.12 -0.09
N ARG A 31 8.74 3.02 0.46
CA ARG A 31 7.33 2.74 0.75
C ARG A 31 6.50 2.58 -0.51
N LYS A 32 6.78 3.38 -1.53
CA LYS A 32 6.10 3.32 -2.82
C LYS A 32 6.40 2.01 -3.54
N GLU A 33 7.66 1.57 -3.55
CA GLU A 33 8.04 0.26 -4.08
C GLU A 33 7.35 -0.89 -3.34
N ALA A 34 7.33 -0.86 -2.00
CA ALA A 34 6.63 -1.86 -1.21
C ALA A 34 5.12 -1.88 -1.49
N ALA A 35 4.48 -0.71 -1.58
CA ALA A 35 3.06 -0.60 -1.90
C ALA A 35 2.73 -1.08 -3.33
N LEU A 36 3.60 -0.78 -4.30
CA LEU A 36 3.46 -1.27 -5.67
C LEU A 36 3.62 -2.79 -5.75
N ALA A 37 4.57 -3.37 -5.01
CA ALA A 37 4.74 -4.82 -4.93
C ALA A 37 3.51 -5.51 -4.33
N THR A 38 2.96 -4.97 -3.24
CA THR A 38 1.69 -5.47 -2.67
C THR A 38 0.55 -5.37 -3.68
N ARG A 39 0.42 -4.23 -4.37
CA ARG A 39 -0.62 -4.04 -5.38
C ARG A 39 -0.53 -5.03 -6.54
N VAL A 40 0.68 -5.30 -7.04
CA VAL A 40 0.89 -6.30 -8.11
C VAL A 40 0.49 -7.70 -7.63
N ASN A 41 0.81 -8.04 -6.39
CA ASN A 41 0.42 -9.31 -5.79
C ASN A 41 -1.11 -9.42 -5.63
N ASP A 42 -1.76 -8.34 -5.20
CA ASP A 42 -3.22 -8.27 -5.07
C ASP A 42 -3.94 -8.37 -6.42
N GLU A 43 -3.44 -7.68 -7.45
CA GLU A 43 -3.99 -7.74 -8.81
C GLU A 43 -3.84 -9.16 -9.40
N LYS A 44 -2.70 -9.83 -9.16
CA LYS A 44 -2.51 -11.23 -9.55
C LYS A 44 -3.52 -12.14 -8.84
N ASN A 45 -3.70 -12.00 -7.53
CA ASN A 45 -4.64 -12.82 -6.77
C ASN A 45 -6.10 -12.59 -7.19
N LYS A 46 -6.48 -11.35 -7.53
CA LYS A 46 -7.80 -11.03 -8.09
C LYS A 46 -8.01 -11.65 -9.47
N SER A 47 -6.99 -11.67 -10.32
CA SER A 47 -7.09 -12.29 -11.65
C SER A 47 -7.33 -13.81 -11.57
N THR A 48 -6.77 -14.49 -10.58
CA THR A 48 -7.06 -15.91 -10.28
C THR A 48 -8.46 -16.15 -9.73
N LEU A 49 -9.02 -15.21 -8.97
CA LEU A 49 -10.42 -15.30 -8.51
C LEU A 49 -11.40 -15.13 -9.67
N SER A 50 -11.12 -14.21 -10.60
CA SER A 50 -11.96 -13.98 -11.78
C SER A 50 -12.05 -15.18 -12.74
N THR A 51 -11.19 -16.20 -12.59
CA THR A 51 -11.28 -17.46 -13.37
C THR A 51 -12.18 -18.51 -12.72
N GLU A 52 -12.58 -18.32 -11.48
CA GLU A 52 -13.67 -19.07 -10.86
C GLU A 52 -14.98 -18.35 -11.24
N ASN A 53 -15.95 -19.05 -11.84
CA ASN A 53 -17.27 -18.48 -12.19
C ASN A 53 -18.07 -18.17 -10.91
N LEU A 54 -17.61 -17.18 -10.15
CA LEU A 54 -18.18 -16.76 -8.89
C LEU A 54 -19.33 -15.78 -9.16
N SER A 55 -20.38 -15.89 -8.37
CA SER A 55 -21.41 -14.86 -8.32
C SER A 55 -20.81 -13.56 -7.78
N SER A 56 -21.34 -12.39 -8.16
CA SER A 56 -20.86 -11.08 -7.69
C SER A 56 -20.70 -10.99 -6.16
N ASP A 57 -21.55 -11.67 -5.39
CA ASP A 57 -21.47 -11.73 -3.93
C ASP A 57 -20.27 -12.54 -3.41
N GLU A 58 -19.89 -13.60 -4.11
CA GLU A 58 -18.76 -14.46 -3.76
C GLU A 58 -17.42 -13.79 -4.13
N ASP A 59 -17.38 -13.11 -5.28
CA ASP A 59 -16.26 -12.28 -5.71
C ASP A 59 -15.97 -11.14 -4.73
N GLN A 60 -17.01 -10.43 -4.29
CA GLN A 60 -16.86 -9.35 -3.32
C GLN A 60 -16.36 -9.88 -1.97
N LYS A 61 -16.84 -11.04 -1.53
CA LYS A 61 -16.39 -11.69 -0.30
C LYS A 61 -14.94 -12.16 -0.38
N ALA A 62 -14.52 -12.71 -1.52
CA ALA A 62 -13.15 -13.14 -1.77
C ALA A 62 -12.18 -11.94 -1.84
N CYS A 63 -12.56 -10.87 -2.54
CA CYS A 63 -11.80 -9.63 -2.56
C CYS A 63 -11.65 -9.00 -1.16
N CYS A 64 -12.71 -9.03 -0.34
CA CYS A 64 -12.66 -8.58 1.05
C CYS A 64 -11.75 -9.44 1.92
N ALA A 65 -11.67 -10.75 1.66
CA ALA A 65 -10.81 -11.67 2.39
C ALA A 65 -9.32 -11.47 2.07
N ILE A 66 -8.99 -11.16 0.81
CA ILE A 66 -7.63 -10.81 0.40
C ILE A 66 -7.19 -9.49 1.06
N ALA A 67 -8.04 -8.47 1.09
CA ALA A 67 -7.72 -7.15 1.64
C ALA A 67 -7.57 -7.12 3.19
N LYS A 68 -7.97 -8.19 3.89
CA LYS A 68 -7.88 -8.31 5.36
C LYS A 68 -6.64 -9.08 5.84
N LYS A 69 -5.80 -9.56 4.93
CA LYS A 69 -4.61 -10.36 5.23
C LYS A 69 -3.35 -9.50 5.11
#